data_AF-A0A9J6PXE1-F1
#
_entry.id   AF-A0A9J6PXE1-F1
#
_cell.length_a   1.000
_cell.length_b   1.000
_cell.length_c   1.000
_cell.angle_alpha   90.00
_cell.angle_beta   90.00
_cell.angle_gamma   90.00
#
_symmetry.space_group_name_H-M   'P 1'
#
loop_
_entity.id
_entity.type
_entity.pdbx_description
1 polymer ?
#
loop_
_entity_poly.entity_id
_entity_poly.type
_entity_poly.pdbx_seq_one_letter_code
_entity_poly.pdbx_strand_id
1 'polypeptide(L)' 'MSTEPPIDYDEMCRVVGDMVFTLHDLGIESEQVVIADALKRALQKMDIKKNNKSEHAMEAAVNALEN' A
#
# COMPACT_ATOMS: atom_id res chain seq x y z
N MET A 1 -23.92 6.27 11.27
CA MET A 1 -22.82 7.09 10.71
C MET A 1 -21.63 6.15 10.64
N SER A 2 -21.35 5.60 9.45
CA SER A 2 -20.27 4.63 9.28
C SER A 2 -18.94 5.32 9.60
N THR A 3 -18.25 4.83 10.63
CA THR A 3 -17.00 5.42 11.17
C THR A 3 -15.77 4.84 10.47
N GLU A 4 -15.77 4.81 9.14
CA GLU A 4 -14.55 4.50 8.39
C GLU A 4 -13.85 5.83 8.06
N PRO A 5 -12.57 6.00 8.41
CA PRO A 5 -11.83 7.20 8.04
C PRO A 5 -11.83 7.34 6.51
N PRO A 6 -12.03 8.55 5.95
CA PRO A 6 -12.04 8.75 4.52
C PRO A 6 -10.70 8.26 3.94
N ILE A 7 -10.80 7.37 2.95
CA ILE A 7 -9.64 6.85 2.23
C ILE A 7 -8.91 8.03 1.60
N ASP A 8 -7.65 8.24 2.01
CA ASP A 8 -6.78 9.28 1.45
C ASP A 8 -6.16 8.76 0.15
N TYR A 9 -6.82 9.06 -0.97
CA TYR A 9 -6.37 8.66 -2.29
C TYR A 9 -4.98 9.20 -2.64
N ASP A 10 -4.58 10.36 -2.09
CA ASP A 10 -3.25 10.92 -2.32
C ASP A 10 -2.20 10.06 -1.61
N GLU A 11 -2.46 9.68 -0.35
CA GLU A 11 -1.58 8.78 0.38
C GLU A 11 -1.51 7.40 -0.28
N MET A 12 -2.64 6.84 -0.73
CA MET A 12 -2.66 5.58 -1.49
C MET A 12 -1.77 5.66 -2.74
N CYS A 13 -1.94 6.69 -3.56
CA CYS A 13 -1.13 6.90 -4.76
C CYS A 13 0.35 7.01 -4.41
N ARG A 14 0.68 7.68 -3.30
CA ARG A 14 2.06 7.78 -2.83
C ARG A 14 2.63 6.40 -2.49
N VAL A 15 1.95 5.59 -1.68
CA VAL A 15 2.52 4.30 -1.25
C VAL A 15 2.62 3.30 -2.40
N VAL A 16 1.65 3.31 -3.33
CA VAL A 16 1.73 2.51 -4.57
C VAL A 16 2.90 2.97 -5.43
N GLY A 17 3.05 4.29 -5.63
CA GLY A 17 4.17 4.86 -6.39
C GLY A 17 5.53 4.49 -5.79
N ASP A 18 5.69 4.69 -4.48
CA ASP A 18 6.91 4.32 -3.73
C ASP A 18 7.24 2.83 -3.92
N MET A 19 6.23 1.97 -3.88
CA MET A 19 6.41 0.53 -4.11
C MET A 19 6.84 0.22 -5.55
N VAL A 20 6.22 0.86 -6.55
CA VAL A 20 6.60 0.69 -7.97
C VAL A 20 8.05 1.11 -8.20
N PHE A 21 8.48 2.25 -7.65
CA PHE A 21 9.88 2.68 -7.75
C PHE A 21 10.82 1.69 -7.04
N THR A 22 10.43 1.19 -5.87
CA THR A 22 11.22 0.18 -5.14
C THR A 22 11.39 -1.10 -5.96
N LEU A 23 10.32 -1.60 -6.57
CA LEU A 23 10.35 -2.79 -7.43
C LEU A 23 11.23 -2.57 -8.67
N HIS A 24 11.10 -1.40 -9.30
CA HIS A 24 11.93 -1.00 -10.42
C HIS A 24 13.43 -1.00 -10.06
N ASP A 25 13.79 -0.41 -8.92
CA ASP A 25 15.18 -0.36 -8.44
C ASP A 25 15.76 -1.76 -8.14
N LEU A 26 14.89 -2.72 -7.81
CA LEU A 26 15.24 -4.13 -7.62
C LEU A 26 15.24 -4.94 -8.92
N GLY A 27 14.88 -4.33 -10.05
CA GLY A 27 14.74 -5.02 -11.35
C GLY A 27 13.55 -5.98 -11.41
N ILE A 28 12.55 -5.78 -10.55
CA ILE A 28 11.33 -6.58 -10.49
C ILE A 28 10.24 -5.89 -11.32
N GLU A 29 9.54 -6.66 -12.16
CA GLU A 29 8.41 -6.16 -12.92
C GLU A 29 7.25 -5.76 -12.00
N SER A 30 6.76 -4.55 -12.18
CA SER A 30 5.71 -3.95 -11.34
C SER A 30 4.31 -4.35 -11.81
N GLU A 31 4.05 -5.66 -11.92
CA GLU A 31 2.70 -6.16 -12.17
C GLU A 31 1.79 -5.88 -10.95
N GLN A 32 0.48 -5.71 -11.17
CA GLN A 32 -0.48 -5.41 -10.11
C GLN A 32 -0.40 -6.40 -8.94
N VAL A 33 -0.31 -7.70 -9.24
CA VAL A 33 -0.18 -8.77 -8.24
C VAL A 33 1.10 -8.64 -7.41
N VAL A 34 2.21 -8.25 -8.05
CA VAL A 34 3.51 -8.09 -7.39
C VAL A 34 3.50 -6.87 -6.46
N ILE A 35 2.89 -5.76 -6.89
CA ILE A 35 2.73 -4.56 -6.07
C ILE A 35 1.86 -4.86 -4.85
N ALA A 36 0.73 -5.56 -5.03
CA ALA A 36 -0.15 -5.97 -3.94
C ALA A 36 0.58 -6.87 -2.92
N ASP A 37 1.31 -7.87 -3.39
CA ASP A 37 2.11 -8.76 -2.53
C ASP A 37 3.21 -8.01 -1.77
N ALA A 38 3.89 -7.08 -2.43
CA ALA A 38 4.94 -6.29 -1.82
C ALA A 38 4.38 -5.35 -0.73
N LEU A 39 3.23 -4.72 -0.99
CA LEU A 39 2.52 -3.89 -0.01
C LEU A 39 2.05 -4.71 1.19
N LYS A 40 1.48 -5.91 0.98
CA LYS A 40 1.12 -6.84 2.07
C LYS A 40 2.31 -7.20 2.95
N ARG A 41 3.46 -7.51 2.34
CA ARG A 41 4.69 -7.82 3.08
C ARG A 41 5.23 -6.62 3.84
N ALA A 42 5.10 -5.41 3.28
CA ALA A 42 5.50 -4.18 3.95
C ALA A 42 4.60 -3.87 5.16
N LEU A 43 3.28 -4.06 5.02
CA LEU A 43 2.31 -3.96 6.11
C LEU A 43 2.65 -4.90 7.27
N GLN A 44 2.95 -6.17 6.99
CA GLN A 44 3.33 -7.16 8.01
C GLN A 44 4.61 -6.80 8.79
N LYS A 45 5.50 -5.98 8.18
CA LYS A 45 6.74 -5.51 8.80
C LYS A 45 6.57 -4.15 9.49
N MET A 46 5.44 -3.49 9.30
CA MET A 46 5.18 -2.17 9.86
C MET A 46 4.85 -2.31 11.35
N ASP A 47 5.51 -1.52 12.19
CA ASP A 47 5.16 -1.45 13.62
C ASP A 47 3.87 -0.64 13.77
N ILE A 48 2.75 -1.37 13.87
CA ILE A 48 1.36 -0.88 13.89
C ILE A 48 1.16 0.24 14.93
N LYS A 49 2.00 0.33 15.97
CA LYS A 49 1.89 1.36 17.01
C LYS A 49 2.20 2.79 16.56
N LYS A 50 2.72 3.03 15.34
CA LYS A 50 3.23 4.35 14.94
C LYS A 50 2.52 5.04 13.78
N ASN A 51 1.68 4.38 12.96
CA ASN A 51 1.28 5.01 11.70
C ASN A 51 -0.10 4.60 11.13
N ASN A 52 -1.17 4.86 11.88
CA ASN A 52 -2.55 4.52 11.50
C ASN A 52 -2.98 5.03 10.10
N LYS A 53 -2.47 6.18 9.64
CA LYS A 53 -2.87 6.77 8.36
C LYS A 53 -2.25 6.04 7.16
N SER A 54 -0.96 5.71 7.25
CA SER A 54 -0.25 5.01 6.18
C SER A 54 -0.69 3.55 6.09
N GLU A 55 -1.01 2.93 7.23
CA GLU A 55 -1.53 1.56 7.29
C GLU A 55 -2.85 1.43 6.52
N HIS A 56 -3.84 2.28 6.82
CA HIS A 56 -5.13 2.26 6.11
C HIS A 56 -4.99 2.56 4.61
N ALA A 57 -4.08 3.45 4.21
CA ALA A 57 -3.82 3.72 2.80
C ALA A 57 -3.20 2.50 2.09
N MET A 58 -2.27 1.79 2.75
CA MET A 58 -1.69 0.56 2.22
C MET A 58 -2.71 -0.57 2.13
N GLU A 59 -3.56 -0.75 3.13
CA GLU A 59 -4.65 -1.73 3.12
C GLU A 59 -5.64 -1.45 1.98
N ALA A 60 -6.05 -0.19 1.81
CA ALA A 60 -6.91 0.23 0.71
C ALA A 60 -6.25 0.00 -0.66
N ALA A 61 -4.95 0.26 -0.78
CA ALA A 61 -4.20 0.04 -2.02
C ALA A 61 -4.11 -1.44 -2.37
N VAL A 62 -3.83 -2.30 -1.40
CA VAL A 62 -3.84 -3.76 -1.57
C VAL A 62 -5.21 -4.22 -2.06
N ASN A 63 -6.30 -3.82 -1.40
CA ASN A 63 -7.66 -4.21 -1.79
C ASN A 63 -8.04 -3.71 -3.20
N ALA A 64 -7.51 -2.55 -3.62
CA ALA A 64 -7.74 -2.02 -4.96
C ALA A 64 -6.97 -2.77 -6.05
N LEU A 65 -5.78 -3.29 -5.73
CA LEU A 65 -4.91 -4.01 -6.67
C LEU A 65 -5.25 -5.49 -6.82
N GLU A 66 -5.99 -6.06 -5.88
CA GLU A 66 -6.41 -7.48 -5.91
C GLU A 66 -7.78 -7.73 -6.57
N ASN A 67 -8.48 -6.66 -6.99
CA ASN A 67 -9.79 -6.73 -7.66
C ASN A 67 -9.69 -6.87 -9.18
#